data_AF-A0A8J1T7V2-F1
#
_entry.id   AF-A0A8J1T7V2-F1
#
_cell.length_a   1.000
_cell.length_b   1.000
_cell.length_c   1.000
_cell.angle_alpha   90.00
_cell.angle_beta   90.00
_cell.angle_gamma   90.00
#
_symmetry.space_group_name_H-M   'P 1'
#
loop_
_entity.id
_entity.type
_entity.pdbx_description
1 polymer ?
#
loop_
_entity_poly.entity_id
_entity_poly.type
_entity_poly.pdbx_seq_one_letter_code
_entity_poly.pdbx_strand_id
1 'polypeptide(L)'
;MPGWKAGKLGLISLALFANVIFIIYVISNAYRTPKNFSTFTNDGSYNTRNITKIVILTYMRSGSTFFSELFSQHPDVFYMFEPLRACHCLKHCNTTIQNAYIKDILNCDFGNNDFLSWVKNHKKCKWKSTFRGVDDFESISHICASKKIVAIKVIRAKSLERVAGVLGSDTALFFLIRDPRGVLNSRKQLPSHMYMNMTDKVRDMNNLCKMDLANYEFLQRLSRESASQLHNMPLIKLIQYEHIAYDPLSIA
;
A
#
# COMPACT_ATOMS: atom_id res chain seq x y z
N MET A 1 8.92 -72.30 10.29
CA MET A 1 8.21 -71.10 9.79
C MET A 1 8.17 -70.05 10.89
N PRO A 2 9.02 -69.01 10.88
CA PRO A 2 8.88 -67.88 11.79
C PRO A 2 8.13 -66.72 11.10
N GLY A 3 6.96 -66.37 11.64
CA GLY A 3 6.15 -65.25 11.18
C GLY A 3 6.79 -63.90 11.51
N TRP A 4 6.98 -63.07 10.48
CA TRP A 4 7.41 -61.69 10.61
C TRP A 4 6.31 -60.86 11.28
N LYS A 5 6.52 -60.45 12.54
CA LYS A 5 5.74 -59.38 13.17
C LYS A 5 6.33 -58.05 12.72
N ALA A 6 5.74 -57.42 11.70
CA ALA A 6 6.05 -56.03 11.34
C ALA A 6 5.70 -55.12 12.53
N GLY A 7 6.73 -54.59 13.19
CA GLY A 7 6.58 -53.77 14.40
C GLY A 7 5.92 -52.44 14.10
N LYS A 8 4.94 -52.05 14.93
CA LYS A 8 4.22 -50.76 14.88
C LYS A 8 5.14 -49.52 14.79
N LEU A 9 6.42 -49.62 15.16
CA LEU A 9 7.41 -48.55 14.98
C LEU A 9 7.71 -48.21 13.51
N GLY A 10 7.67 -49.19 12.59
CA GLY A 10 7.95 -48.96 11.18
C GLY A 10 6.88 -48.11 10.49
N LEU A 11 5.62 -48.28 10.89
CA LEU A 11 4.48 -47.52 10.34
C LEU A 11 4.48 -46.06 10.80
N ILE A 12 4.92 -45.77 12.04
CA ILE A 12 5.04 -44.40 12.55
C ILE A 12 6.19 -43.66 11.84
N SER A 13 7.30 -44.35 11.59
CA SER A 13 8.44 -43.78 10.84
C SER A 13 8.06 -43.43 9.39
N LEU A 14 7.34 -44.31 8.70
CA LEU A 14 6.83 -44.06 7.34
C LEU A 14 5.84 -42.89 7.29
N ALA A 15 4.95 -42.77 8.28
CA ALA A 15 3.99 -41.67 8.34
C ALA A 15 4.68 -40.31 8.59
N LEU A 16 5.71 -40.26 9.43
CA LEU A 16 6.51 -39.04 9.65
C LEU A 16 7.26 -38.64 8.37
N PHE A 17 7.84 -39.61 7.66
CA PHE A 17 8.55 -39.34 6.42
C PHE A 17 7.62 -38.81 5.32
N ALA A 18 6.41 -39.39 5.19
CA ALA A 18 5.40 -38.94 4.24
C ALA A 18 4.91 -37.50 4.54
N ASN A 19 4.73 -37.15 5.82
CA ASN A 19 4.36 -35.78 6.21
C ASN A 19 5.48 -34.77 5.92
N VAL A 20 6.74 -35.13 6.17
CA VAL A 20 7.88 -34.25 5.83
C VAL A 20 7.99 -34.05 4.32
N ILE A 21 7.83 -35.10 3.50
CA ILE A 21 7.83 -34.97 2.03
C ILE A 21 6.65 -34.11 1.56
N PHE A 22 5.46 -34.29 2.14
CA PHE A 22 4.28 -33.47 1.80
C PHE A 22 4.49 -32.00 2.17
N ILE A 23 5.07 -31.71 3.34
CA ILE A 23 5.41 -30.34 3.75
C ILE A 23 6.44 -29.73 2.80
N ILE A 24 7.50 -30.47 2.43
CA ILE A 24 8.51 -30.00 1.47
C ILE A 24 7.89 -29.75 0.09
N TYR A 25 6.99 -30.62 -0.36
CA TYR A 25 6.28 -30.48 -1.62
C TYR A 25 5.36 -29.25 -1.62
N VAL A 26 4.57 -29.05 -0.56
CA VAL A 26 3.71 -27.88 -0.39
C VAL A 26 4.53 -26.61 -0.31
N ILE A 27 5.63 -26.59 0.44
CA ILE A 27 6.54 -25.43 0.53
C ILE A 27 7.16 -25.15 -0.85
N SER A 28 7.66 -26.17 -1.54
CA SER A 28 8.28 -26.02 -2.86
C SER A 28 7.30 -25.53 -3.93
N ASN A 29 6.03 -25.93 -3.85
CA ASN A 29 4.98 -25.42 -4.73
C ASN A 29 4.43 -24.05 -4.32
N ALA A 30 4.33 -23.75 -3.02
CA ALA A 30 3.93 -22.43 -2.53
C ALA A 30 4.99 -21.36 -2.83
N TYR A 31 6.27 -21.72 -2.87
CA TYR A 31 7.38 -20.86 -3.29
C TYR A 31 7.73 -20.99 -4.77
N ARG A 32 6.92 -21.70 -5.57
CA ARG A 32 7.04 -21.68 -7.03
C ARG A 32 6.54 -20.33 -7.52
N THR A 33 7.39 -19.32 -7.39
CA THR A 33 7.25 -18.04 -8.09
C THR A 33 6.92 -18.34 -9.55
N PRO A 34 5.98 -17.64 -10.18
CA PRO A 34 5.70 -17.84 -11.58
C PRO A 34 6.99 -17.64 -12.38
N LYS A 35 7.58 -18.74 -12.87
CA LYS A 35 8.76 -18.75 -13.76
C LYS A 35 8.39 -18.40 -15.20
N ASN A 36 7.36 -17.57 -15.38
CA ASN A 36 7.01 -17.00 -16.65
C ASN A 36 7.26 -15.50 -16.57
N PHE A 37 8.53 -15.14 -16.31
CA PHE A 37 9.04 -13.85 -16.77
C PHE A 37 9.19 -14.00 -18.28
N SER A 38 8.10 -13.73 -18.99
CA SER A 38 8.15 -13.51 -20.43
C SER A 38 9.19 -12.42 -20.67
N THR A 39 10.26 -12.76 -21.38
CA THR A 39 11.22 -11.83 -21.95
C THR A 39 10.44 -10.74 -22.66
N PHE A 40 10.35 -9.55 -22.06
CA PHE A 40 9.76 -8.39 -22.70
C PHE A 40 10.64 -8.07 -23.90
N THR A 41 10.12 -8.31 -25.09
CA THR A 41 10.68 -7.76 -26.32
C THR A 41 10.61 -6.24 -26.21
N ASN A 42 11.75 -5.59 -26.37
CA ASN A 42 11.87 -4.15 -26.54
C ASN A 42 11.15 -3.73 -27.82
N ASP A 43 9.82 -3.62 -27.77
CA ASP A 43 9.08 -2.80 -28.71
C ASP A 43 8.87 -1.44 -28.03
N GLY A 44 9.69 -0.47 -28.43
CA GLY A 44 9.69 0.91 -27.98
C GLY A 44 8.47 1.70 -28.46
N SER A 45 7.28 1.16 -28.23
CA SER A 45 6.01 1.82 -28.51
C SER A 45 5.16 1.82 -27.23
N TYR A 46 5.49 2.74 -26.32
CA TYR A 46 4.60 3.12 -25.24
C TYR A 46 3.38 3.84 -25.84
N ASN A 47 2.44 3.07 -26.36
CA ASN A 47 1.11 3.57 -26.67
C ASN A 47 0.58 4.28 -25.42
N THR A 48 0.11 5.51 -25.59
CA THR A 48 -0.53 6.38 -24.60
C THR A 48 -1.83 5.76 -24.07
N ARG A 49 -1.73 4.64 -23.36
CA ARG A 49 -2.85 4.04 -22.64
C ARG A 49 -3.20 4.97 -21.49
N ASN A 50 -4.48 5.26 -21.34
CA ASN A 50 -4.97 6.11 -20.26
C ASN A 50 -4.86 5.35 -18.93
N ILE A 51 -3.75 5.55 -18.22
CA ILE A 51 -3.49 4.92 -16.91
C ILE A 51 -4.37 5.59 -15.86
N THR A 52 -5.19 4.80 -15.16
CA THR A 52 -5.98 5.30 -14.04
C THR A 52 -5.11 5.43 -12.79
N LYS A 53 -4.96 6.65 -12.27
CA LYS A 53 -4.14 6.95 -11.10
C LYS A 53 -5.02 7.02 -9.85
N ILE A 54 -4.65 6.28 -8.81
CA ILE A 54 -5.41 6.22 -7.55
C ILE A 54 -4.49 6.51 -6.36
N VAL A 55 -4.91 7.46 -5.53
CA VAL A 55 -4.26 7.73 -4.24
C VAL A 55 -5.25 7.37 -3.14
N ILE A 56 -4.90 6.40 -2.30
CA ILE A 56 -5.64 6.11 -1.07
C ILE A 56 -4.99 6.90 0.06
N LEU A 57 -5.61 8.01 0.44
CA LEU A 57 -5.18 8.79 1.59
C LEU A 57 -5.94 8.36 2.84
N THR A 58 -5.23 8.12 3.93
CA THR A 58 -5.82 7.68 5.20
C THR A 58 -4.81 7.80 6.34
N TYR A 59 -5.07 7.17 7.48
CA TYR A 59 -4.20 7.13 8.65
C TYR A 59 -3.95 5.71 9.14
N MET A 60 -2.95 5.54 10.01
CA MET A 60 -2.62 4.22 10.58
C MET A 60 -3.82 3.63 11.34
N ARG A 61 -4.12 2.35 11.09
CA ARG A 61 -5.24 1.57 11.67
C ARG A 61 -6.65 1.95 11.20
N SER A 62 -6.76 2.64 10.07
CA SER A 62 -8.06 2.94 9.42
C SER A 62 -8.72 1.75 8.72
N GLY A 63 -8.09 0.57 8.66
CA GLY A 63 -8.59 -0.53 7.82
C GLY A 63 -8.13 -0.46 6.37
N SER A 64 -7.26 0.50 6.04
CA SER A 64 -6.70 0.68 4.70
C SER A 64 -5.93 -0.49 4.11
N THR A 65 -5.45 -1.43 4.93
CA THR A 65 -4.81 -2.66 4.43
C THR A 65 -5.83 -3.60 3.82
N PHE A 66 -6.93 -3.88 4.53
CA PHE A 66 -8.08 -4.61 3.99
C PHE A 66 -8.63 -3.93 2.72
N PHE A 67 -8.86 -2.62 2.78
CA PHE A 67 -9.36 -1.87 1.62
C PHE A 67 -8.43 -1.97 0.40
N SER A 68 -7.12 -1.90 0.60
CA SER A 68 -6.15 -2.03 -0.50
C SER A 68 -6.05 -3.46 -1.02
N GLU A 69 -6.20 -4.46 -0.14
CA GLU A 69 -6.17 -5.87 -0.53
C GLU A 69 -7.27 -6.22 -1.52
N LEU A 70 -8.45 -5.59 -1.41
CA LEU A 70 -9.60 -5.81 -2.31
C LEU A 70 -9.25 -5.65 -3.80
N PHE A 71 -8.38 -4.70 -4.16
CA PHE A 71 -8.03 -4.45 -5.56
C PHE A 71 -6.55 -4.70 -5.90
N SER A 72 -5.66 -4.79 -4.91
CA SER A 72 -4.24 -5.11 -5.16
C SER A 72 -4.00 -6.50 -5.78
N GLN A 73 -5.00 -7.39 -5.73
CA GLN A 73 -4.93 -8.74 -6.32
C GLN A 73 -5.22 -8.74 -7.83
N HIS A 74 -5.71 -7.63 -8.39
CA HIS A 74 -6.08 -7.59 -9.80
C HIS A 74 -4.82 -7.49 -10.68
N PRO A 75 -4.67 -8.31 -11.73
CA PRO A 75 -3.43 -8.38 -12.53
C PRO A 75 -3.10 -7.07 -13.27
N ASP A 76 -4.10 -6.23 -13.53
CA ASP A 76 -3.94 -4.91 -14.19
C ASP A 76 -3.73 -3.75 -13.19
N VAL A 77 -3.52 -4.03 -11.90
CA VAL A 77 -3.25 -3.03 -10.87
C VAL A 77 -1.77 -3.09 -10.46
N PHE A 78 -1.09 -1.95 -10.54
CA PHE A 78 0.17 -1.72 -9.83
C PHE A 78 -0.16 -1.06 -8.49
N TYR A 79 0.17 -1.72 -7.38
CA TYR A 79 -0.11 -1.19 -6.04
C TYR A 79 1.19 -0.97 -5.25
N MET A 80 1.41 0.26 -4.78
CA MET A 80 2.55 0.59 -3.90
C MET A 80 2.11 0.89 -2.47
N PHE A 81 2.57 0.04 -1.56
CA PHE A 81 2.29 0.16 -0.13
C PHE A 81 3.16 1.25 0.53
N GLU A 82 2.53 2.32 1.01
CA GLU A 82 3.14 3.35 1.87
C GLU A 82 4.47 3.92 1.37
N PRO A 83 4.55 4.46 0.13
CA PRO A 83 5.81 5.00 -0.40
C PRO A 83 6.43 6.08 0.49
N LEU A 84 5.61 6.94 1.10
CA LEU A 84 6.08 8.00 2.00
C LEU A 84 6.65 7.50 3.34
N ARG A 85 6.67 6.20 3.58
CA ARG A 85 7.36 5.64 4.75
C ARG A 85 8.84 6.01 4.72
N ALA A 86 9.49 5.99 3.56
CA ALA A 86 10.90 6.38 3.42
C ALA A 86 11.12 7.83 3.88
N CYS A 87 10.26 8.76 3.47
CA CYS A 87 10.29 10.17 3.89
C CYS A 87 10.26 10.34 5.41
N HIS A 88 9.30 9.71 6.08
CA HIS A 88 9.14 9.81 7.53
C HIS A 88 10.33 9.20 8.27
N CYS A 89 10.78 8.06 7.78
CA CYS A 89 11.67 7.18 8.51
C CYS A 89 13.14 7.64 8.38
N LEU A 90 13.51 8.17 7.22
CA LEU A 90 14.83 8.71 6.94
C LEU A 90 14.93 10.22 7.25
N LYS A 91 13.80 10.86 7.58
CA LYS A 91 13.68 12.31 7.85
C LYS A 91 14.25 13.17 6.71
N HIS A 92 14.18 12.66 5.48
CA HIS A 92 14.79 13.26 4.29
C HIS A 92 13.73 13.57 3.23
N CYS A 93 12.66 14.25 3.63
CA CYS A 93 11.69 14.82 2.70
C CYS A 93 11.17 16.14 3.25
N ASN A 94 11.30 17.19 2.44
CA ASN A 94 10.45 18.37 2.55
C ASN A 94 9.18 18.17 1.69
N THR A 95 8.28 19.16 1.69
CA THR A 95 7.05 19.11 0.90
C THR A 95 7.34 18.94 -0.59
N THR A 96 8.35 19.62 -1.14
CA THR A 96 8.69 19.54 -2.57
C THR A 96 9.13 18.13 -2.98
N ILE A 97 10.05 17.52 -2.23
CA ILE A 97 10.52 16.15 -2.47
C ILE A 97 9.37 15.15 -2.36
N GLN A 98 8.54 15.28 -1.33
CA GLN A 98 7.37 14.43 -1.16
C GLN A 98 6.42 14.52 -2.36
N ASN A 99 6.16 15.74 -2.83
CA ASN A 99 5.21 16.00 -3.91
C ASN A 99 5.72 15.47 -5.24
N ALA A 100 7.00 15.70 -5.55
CA ALA A 100 7.67 15.12 -6.72
C ALA A 100 7.60 13.60 -6.66
N TYR A 101 7.98 13.01 -5.53
CA TYR A 101 7.97 11.56 -5.36
C TYR A 101 6.59 10.92 -5.55
N ILE A 102 5.52 11.56 -5.08
CA ILE A 102 4.14 11.09 -5.34
C ILE A 102 3.85 11.08 -6.85
N LYS A 103 4.19 12.17 -7.55
CA LYS A 103 3.96 12.29 -9.00
C LYS A 103 4.75 11.25 -9.78
N ASP A 104 6.02 11.07 -9.42
CA ASP A 104 6.93 10.15 -10.09
C ASP A 104 6.40 8.70 -9.98
N ILE A 105 5.95 8.28 -8.79
CA ILE A 105 5.32 6.96 -8.62
C ILE A 105 4.06 6.81 -9.48
N LEU A 106 3.18 7.81 -9.48
CA LEU A 106 1.93 7.77 -10.24
C LEU A 106 2.15 7.77 -11.75
N ASN A 107 3.30 8.27 -12.20
CA ASN A 107 3.73 8.29 -13.60
C ASN A 107 4.67 7.12 -13.95
N CYS A 108 4.91 6.20 -13.02
CA CYS A 108 5.83 5.09 -13.17
C CYS A 108 7.29 5.50 -13.47
N ASP A 109 7.72 6.68 -13.04
CA ASP A 109 9.10 7.16 -13.19
C ASP A 109 9.91 6.87 -11.91
N PHE A 110 10.44 5.65 -11.81
CA PHE A 110 11.32 5.27 -10.69
C PHE A 110 12.80 5.44 -10.99
N GLY A 111 13.16 5.64 -12.27
CA GLY A 111 14.54 5.66 -12.74
C GLY A 111 15.25 7.00 -12.49
N ASN A 112 14.52 8.11 -12.62
CA ASN A 112 15.09 9.47 -12.58
C ASN A 112 14.78 10.23 -11.29
N ASN A 113 14.70 9.51 -10.16
CA ASN A 113 14.31 10.12 -8.90
C ASN A 113 15.49 10.15 -7.90
N ASP A 114 16.02 11.35 -7.65
CA ASP A 114 17.12 11.62 -6.71
C ASP A 114 16.81 11.10 -5.30
N PHE A 115 15.55 11.17 -4.87
CA PHE A 115 15.13 10.67 -3.59
C PHE A 115 15.22 9.14 -3.54
N LEU A 116 14.78 8.42 -4.57
CA LEU A 116 14.90 6.97 -4.67
C LEU A 116 16.37 6.52 -4.70
N SER A 117 17.22 7.24 -5.45
CA SER A 117 18.67 7.04 -5.47
C SER A 117 19.30 7.25 -4.09
N TRP A 118 18.90 8.29 -3.37
CA TRP A 118 19.36 8.54 -2.00
C TRP A 118 18.89 7.44 -1.04
N VAL A 119 17.62 7.05 -1.15
CA VAL A 119 17.00 6.06 -0.27
C VAL A 119 17.66 4.69 -0.43
N LYS A 120 18.03 4.26 -1.65
CA LYS A 120 18.78 3.01 -1.91
C LYS A 120 20.04 2.89 -1.04
N ASN A 121 20.73 4.01 -0.82
CA ASN A 121 21.99 4.04 -0.09
C ASN A 121 21.81 4.12 1.44
N HIS A 122 20.58 4.29 1.95
CA HIS A 122 20.31 4.54 3.36
C HIS A 122 19.49 3.42 4.03
N LYS A 123 20.21 2.41 4.57
CA LYS A 123 19.64 1.19 5.20
C LYS A 123 18.95 1.39 6.56
N LYS A 124 18.91 2.62 7.11
CA LYS A 124 18.39 2.91 8.47
C LYS A 124 16.88 2.67 8.61
N CYS A 125 16.14 2.70 7.51
CA CYS A 125 14.76 2.24 7.50
C CYS A 125 14.73 0.80 7.05
N LYS A 126 14.17 -0.09 7.89
CA LYS A 126 13.86 -1.47 7.48
C LYS A 126 12.89 -1.41 6.30
N TRP A 127 13.45 -1.29 5.11
CA TRP A 127 12.89 -1.30 3.75
C TRP A 127 12.13 -2.60 3.43
N LYS A 128 12.02 -3.51 4.41
CA LYS A 128 11.60 -4.90 4.29
C LYS A 128 10.09 -5.08 3.99
N SER A 129 9.37 -4.14 3.40
CA SER A 129 7.98 -4.40 2.98
C SER A 129 7.59 -3.82 1.63
N THR A 130 8.13 -2.68 1.23
CA THR A 130 7.70 -2.03 -0.04
C THR A 130 8.56 -2.42 -1.24
N PHE A 131 9.85 -2.76 -1.03
CA PHE A 131 10.81 -3.09 -2.09
C PHE A 131 11.80 -4.18 -1.64
N ARG A 132 11.32 -5.29 -1.05
CA ARG A 132 12.23 -6.40 -0.72
C ARG A 132 12.89 -6.91 -1.99
N GLY A 133 14.21 -6.78 -2.09
CA GLY A 133 14.99 -7.33 -3.19
C GLY A 133 14.82 -6.59 -4.52
N VAL A 134 14.36 -5.33 -4.49
CA VAL A 134 14.22 -4.53 -5.69
C VAL A 134 15.33 -3.48 -5.74
N ASP A 135 16.45 -3.87 -6.34
CA ASP A 135 17.58 -2.98 -6.60
C ASP A 135 17.47 -2.32 -7.98
N ASP A 136 16.58 -2.83 -8.84
CA ASP A 136 16.35 -2.36 -10.18
C ASP A 136 15.05 -1.53 -10.26
N PHE A 137 15.20 -0.20 -10.29
CA PHE A 137 14.06 0.71 -10.42
C PHE A 137 13.52 0.77 -11.85
N GLU A 138 14.33 0.46 -12.85
CA GLU A 138 13.92 0.44 -14.26
C GLU A 138 12.90 -0.68 -14.48
N SER A 139 13.19 -1.87 -13.94
CA SER A 139 12.20 -2.97 -13.90
C SER A 139 10.87 -2.57 -13.24
N ILE A 140 10.90 -1.79 -12.14
CA ILE A 140 9.66 -1.31 -11.51
C ILE A 140 8.91 -0.36 -12.44
N SER A 141 9.60 0.58 -13.07
CA SER A 141 9.02 1.50 -14.05
C SER A 141 8.30 0.74 -15.16
N HIS A 142 8.94 -0.29 -15.73
CA HIS A 142 8.34 -1.15 -16.74
C HIS A 142 7.11 -1.92 -16.24
N ILE A 143 7.20 -2.54 -15.06
CA ILE A 143 6.08 -3.28 -14.46
C ILE A 143 4.91 -2.33 -14.20
N CYS A 144 5.16 -1.16 -13.63
CA CYS A 144 4.16 -0.14 -13.35
C CYS A 144 3.50 0.35 -14.64
N ALA A 145 4.28 0.72 -15.65
CA ALA A 145 3.78 1.21 -16.94
C ALA A 145 3.00 0.13 -17.74
N SER A 146 3.23 -1.16 -17.44
CA SER A 146 2.46 -2.25 -18.04
C SER A 146 1.03 -2.38 -17.50
N LYS A 147 0.71 -1.75 -16.36
CA LYS A 147 -0.60 -1.86 -15.69
C LYS A 147 -1.56 -0.78 -16.16
N LYS A 148 -2.86 -1.06 -16.02
CA LYS A 148 -3.93 -0.09 -16.36
C LYS A 148 -4.25 0.85 -15.20
N ILE A 149 -4.01 0.40 -13.98
CA ILE A 149 -4.28 1.16 -12.75
C ILE A 149 -3.00 1.25 -11.94
N VAL A 150 -2.63 2.47 -11.52
CA VAL A 150 -1.51 2.73 -10.61
C VAL A 150 -2.06 3.30 -9.33
N ALA A 151 -1.92 2.55 -8.24
CA ALA A 151 -2.48 2.89 -6.94
C ALA A 151 -1.41 3.00 -5.87
N ILE A 152 -1.46 4.05 -5.06
CA ILE A 152 -0.58 4.23 -3.90
C ILE A 152 -1.40 4.36 -2.61
N LYS A 153 -0.91 3.76 -1.53
CA LYS A 153 -1.48 3.99 -0.19
C LYS A 153 -0.63 4.98 0.59
N VAL A 154 -1.21 6.10 0.97
CA VAL A 154 -0.55 7.16 1.75
C VAL A 154 -1.18 7.27 3.13
N ILE A 155 -0.41 6.93 4.18
CA ILE A 155 -0.88 7.03 5.57
C ILE A 155 -0.14 8.08 6.42
N ARG A 156 0.85 8.76 5.84
CA ARG A 156 1.77 9.69 6.54
C ARG A 156 1.79 11.09 5.91
N ALA A 157 0.69 11.50 5.30
CA ALA A 157 0.55 12.88 4.81
C ALA A 157 -0.07 13.78 5.90
N LYS A 158 0.22 15.08 5.81
CA LYS A 158 -0.18 16.08 6.82
C LYS A 158 -1.66 16.46 6.77
N SER A 159 -2.27 16.50 5.59
CA SER A 159 -3.69 16.80 5.39
C SER A 159 -4.17 16.38 4.00
N LEU A 160 -5.48 16.25 3.83
CA LEU A 160 -6.14 16.00 2.55
C LEU A 160 -5.86 17.12 1.54
N GLU A 161 -5.98 18.38 1.96
CA GLU A 161 -5.73 19.56 1.13
C GLU A 161 -4.33 19.56 0.51
N ARG A 162 -3.30 19.21 1.29
CA ARG A 162 -1.92 19.15 0.79
C ARG A 162 -1.71 18.05 -0.25
N VAL A 163 -2.37 16.91 -0.10
CA VAL A 163 -2.26 15.83 -1.08
C VAL A 163 -3.07 16.19 -2.32
N ALA A 164 -4.30 16.68 -2.15
CA ALA A 164 -5.16 17.10 -3.24
C ALA A 164 -4.52 18.18 -4.13
N GLY A 165 -3.83 19.16 -3.53
CA GLY A 165 -3.14 20.22 -4.28
C GLY A 165 -1.91 19.77 -5.08
N VAL A 166 -1.49 18.51 -4.96
CA VAL A 166 -0.36 17.94 -5.72
C VAL A 166 -0.83 17.10 -6.90
N LEU A 167 -2.06 16.58 -6.81
CA LEU A 167 -2.64 15.69 -7.81
C LEU A 167 -3.36 16.49 -8.89
N GLY A 168 -3.42 15.93 -10.10
CA GLY A 168 -4.18 16.49 -11.21
C GLY A 168 -5.56 15.84 -11.35
N SER A 169 -6.33 16.33 -12.33
CA SER A 169 -7.64 15.79 -12.70
C SER A 169 -7.61 14.39 -13.31
N ASP A 170 -6.42 13.90 -13.67
CA ASP A 170 -6.14 12.53 -14.10
C ASP A 170 -6.08 11.52 -12.94
N THR A 171 -6.24 11.99 -11.70
CA THR A 171 -6.08 11.18 -10.48
C THR A 171 -7.37 11.12 -9.67
N ALA A 172 -7.71 9.91 -9.21
CA ALA A 172 -8.72 9.69 -8.19
C ALA A 172 -8.07 9.65 -6.79
N LEU A 173 -8.57 10.50 -5.88
CA LEU A 173 -8.13 10.56 -4.48
C LEU A 173 -9.21 9.97 -3.58
N PHE A 174 -8.98 8.75 -3.10
CA PHE A 174 -9.84 8.10 -2.14
C PHE A 174 -9.40 8.47 -0.72
N PHE A 175 -10.20 9.28 -0.04
CA PHE A 175 -9.98 9.63 1.35
C PHE A 175 -10.74 8.64 2.24
N LEU A 176 -10.00 7.64 2.76
CA LEU A 176 -10.56 6.60 3.62
C LEU A 176 -10.51 7.05 5.07
N ILE A 177 -11.69 7.22 5.66
CA ILE A 177 -11.90 7.50 7.08
C ILE A 177 -12.46 6.27 7.80
N ARG A 178 -12.25 6.22 9.10
CA ARG A 178 -12.78 5.22 10.02
C ARG A 178 -13.18 5.93 11.31
N ASP A 179 -14.15 5.40 12.04
CA ASP A 179 -14.46 5.91 13.38
C ASP A 179 -13.17 6.02 14.25
N PRO A 180 -12.83 7.23 14.77
CA PRO A 180 -11.63 7.43 15.58
C PRO A 180 -11.54 6.51 16.79
N ARG A 181 -12.67 6.13 17.40
CA ARG A 181 -12.73 5.18 18.52
C ARG A 181 -12.24 3.81 18.08
N GLY A 182 -12.65 3.35 16.90
CA GLY A 182 -12.19 2.11 16.29
C GLY A 182 -10.69 2.13 15.97
N VAL A 183 -10.20 3.24 15.43
CA VAL A 183 -8.77 3.46 15.16
C VAL A 183 -7.96 3.37 16.45
N LEU A 184 -8.38 4.07 17.50
CA LEU A 184 -7.70 4.11 18.79
C LEU A 184 -7.72 2.76 19.49
N ASN A 185 -8.87 2.07 19.48
CA ASN A 185 -8.97 0.73 20.05
C ASN A 185 -7.95 -0.22 19.39
N SER A 186 -7.78 -0.10 18.07
CA SER A 186 -6.79 -0.87 17.33
C SER A 186 -5.35 -0.48 17.66
N ARG A 187 -5.07 0.82 17.83
CA ARG A 187 -3.72 1.30 18.18
C ARG A 187 -3.33 0.91 19.60
N LYS A 188 -4.28 0.87 20.55
CA LYS A 188 -4.04 0.43 21.95
C LYS A 188 -3.43 -0.96 22.06
N GLN A 189 -3.67 -1.82 21.07
CA GLN A 189 -3.16 -3.20 21.03
C GLN A 189 -1.74 -3.31 20.45
N LEU A 190 -1.18 -2.21 19.93
CA LEU A 190 0.17 -2.22 19.38
C LEU A 190 1.21 -2.28 20.51
N PRO A 191 2.36 -2.93 20.28
CA PRO A 191 3.47 -2.95 21.23
C PRO A 191 3.89 -1.54 21.65
N SER A 192 4.38 -1.37 22.88
CA SER A 192 4.81 -0.07 23.43
C SER A 192 5.89 0.65 22.59
N HIS A 193 6.76 -0.10 21.90
CA HIS A 193 7.75 0.47 20.97
C HIS A 193 7.14 0.98 19.65
N MET A 194 5.90 0.58 19.34
CA MET A 194 5.14 0.95 18.15
C MET A 194 3.99 1.92 18.50
N TYR A 195 3.55 1.98 19.75
CA TYR A 195 2.49 2.87 20.20
C TYR A 195 2.73 3.40 21.62
N MET A 196 2.62 4.73 21.73
CA MET A 196 3.18 5.55 22.80
C MET A 196 2.47 5.39 24.18
N ASN A 197 3.00 6.05 25.22
CA ASN A 197 2.46 6.06 26.58
C ASN A 197 1.03 6.67 26.66
N MET A 198 0.34 6.58 27.80
CA MET A 198 -1.07 7.00 27.93
C MET A 198 -1.33 8.47 27.55
N THR A 199 -0.45 9.39 27.94
CA THR A 199 -0.53 10.82 27.60
C THR A 199 -0.44 11.03 26.09
N ASP A 200 0.46 10.30 25.45
CA ASP A 200 0.63 10.35 24.01
C ASP A 200 -0.58 9.75 23.26
N LYS A 201 -1.29 8.78 23.84
CA LYS A 201 -2.55 8.23 23.29
C LYS A 201 -3.68 9.25 23.26
N VAL A 202 -3.85 10.03 24.33
CA VAL A 202 -4.86 11.11 24.37
C VAL A 202 -4.51 12.20 23.36
N ARG A 203 -3.23 12.56 23.27
CA ARG A 203 -2.74 13.51 22.25
C ARG A 203 -2.99 12.99 20.83
N ASP A 204 -2.71 11.70 20.57
CA ASP A 204 -2.96 11.04 19.30
C ASP A 204 -4.45 11.07 18.91
N MET A 205 -5.35 10.79 19.86
CA MET A 205 -6.80 10.91 19.66
C MET A 205 -7.20 12.34 19.27
N ASN A 206 -6.78 13.33 20.06
CA ASN A 206 -7.11 14.73 19.80
C ASN A 206 -6.58 15.19 18.45
N ASN A 207 -5.37 14.76 18.07
CA ASN A 207 -4.78 15.08 16.79
C ASN A 207 -5.54 14.43 15.62
N LEU A 208 -5.95 13.16 15.77
CA LEU A 208 -6.76 12.47 14.77
C LEU A 208 -8.10 13.19 14.55
N CYS A 209 -8.82 13.48 15.63
CA CYS A 209 -10.10 14.19 15.55
C CYS A 209 -9.97 15.59 14.92
N LYS A 210 -8.94 16.36 15.32
CA LYS A 210 -8.67 17.69 14.73
C LYS A 210 -8.35 17.61 13.25
N MET A 211 -7.56 16.61 12.85
CA MET A 211 -7.19 16.39 11.45
C MET A 211 -8.42 15.98 10.62
N ASP A 212 -9.26 15.09 11.13
CA ASP A 212 -10.48 14.65 10.44
C ASP A 212 -11.47 15.80 10.28
N LEU A 213 -11.65 16.64 11.31
CA LEU A 213 -12.46 17.84 11.22
C LEU A 213 -11.93 18.81 10.16
N ALA A 214 -10.64 19.12 10.16
CA ALA A 214 -10.04 20.01 9.16
C ALA A 214 -10.16 19.46 7.72
N ASN A 215 -10.00 18.15 7.55
CA ASN A 215 -10.19 17.50 6.24
C ASN A 215 -11.66 17.54 5.80
N TYR A 216 -12.60 17.37 6.72
CA TYR A 216 -14.03 17.45 6.44
C TYR A 216 -14.45 18.89 6.07
N GLU A 217 -13.97 19.90 6.79
CA GLU A 217 -14.17 21.31 6.45
C GLU A 217 -13.61 21.65 5.07
N PHE A 218 -12.44 21.11 4.70
CA PHE A 218 -11.90 21.24 3.36
C PHE A 218 -12.82 20.63 2.29
N LEU A 219 -13.35 19.42 2.51
CA LEU A 219 -14.31 18.80 1.61
C LEU A 219 -15.60 19.63 1.48
N GLN A 220 -16.10 20.19 2.59
CA GLN A 220 -17.26 21.08 2.56
C GLN A 220 -17.00 22.34 1.73
N ARG A 221 -15.81 22.95 1.84
CA ARG A 221 -15.43 24.08 1.00
C ARG A 221 -15.48 23.69 -0.48
N LEU A 222 -14.82 22.59 -0.85
CA LEU A 222 -14.82 22.10 -2.24
C LEU A 222 -16.23 21.81 -2.77
N SER A 223 -17.14 21.30 -1.94
CA SER A 223 -18.52 21.01 -2.36
C SER A 223 -19.32 22.26 -2.77
N ARG A 224 -18.84 23.45 -2.40
CA ARG A 224 -19.47 24.74 -2.72
C ARG A 224 -18.79 25.44 -3.92
N GLU A 225 -17.65 24.94 -4.38
CA GLU A 225 -16.92 25.51 -5.51
C GLU A 225 -17.57 25.12 -6.84
N SER A 226 -17.38 25.97 -7.86
CA SER A 226 -17.88 25.70 -9.20
C SER A 226 -17.06 24.64 -9.95
N ALA A 227 -17.67 23.98 -10.94
CA ALA A 227 -16.99 23.00 -11.78
C ALA A 227 -15.75 23.58 -12.49
N SER A 228 -15.79 24.86 -12.88
CA SER A 228 -14.64 25.54 -13.49
C SER A 228 -13.50 25.78 -12.49
N GLN A 229 -13.76 25.91 -11.19
CA GLN A 229 -12.70 26.00 -10.18
C GLN A 229 -12.10 24.62 -9.86
N LEU A 230 -12.88 23.55 -10.04
CA LEU A 230 -12.47 22.18 -9.73
C LEU A 230 -11.84 21.42 -10.92
N HIS A 231 -11.83 21.98 -12.14
CA HIS A 231 -11.44 21.27 -13.36
C HIS A 231 -10.03 20.64 -13.35
N ASN A 232 -9.09 21.23 -12.59
CA ASN A 232 -7.72 20.71 -12.45
C ASN A 232 -7.50 19.90 -11.16
N MET A 233 -8.53 19.75 -10.34
CA MET A 233 -8.44 19.00 -9.09
C MET A 233 -8.66 17.50 -9.34
N PRO A 234 -8.06 16.63 -8.50
CA PRO A 234 -8.35 15.21 -8.54
C PRO A 234 -9.83 14.94 -8.25
N LEU A 235 -10.32 13.79 -8.74
CA LEU A 235 -11.61 13.26 -8.33
C LEU A 235 -11.52 12.76 -6.87
N ILE A 236 -12.07 13.52 -5.93
CA ILE A 236 -12.01 13.17 -4.51
C ILE A 236 -13.24 12.35 -4.13
N LYS A 237 -13.05 11.15 -3.56
CA LYS A 237 -14.10 10.34 -2.96
C LYS A 237 -13.83 10.12 -1.48
N LEU A 238 -14.75 10.55 -0.63
CA LEU A 238 -14.75 10.20 0.80
C LEU A 238 -15.32 8.79 0.98
N ILE A 239 -14.58 7.92 1.66
CA ILE A 239 -14.97 6.52 1.87
C ILE A 239 -14.93 6.23 3.37
N GLN A 240 -16.01 5.67 3.91
CA GLN A 240 -16.06 5.20 5.28
C GLN A 240 -15.72 3.72 5.34
N TYR A 241 -14.76 3.35 6.19
CA TYR A 241 -14.34 1.96 6.37
C TYR A 241 -15.50 1.07 6.77
N GLU A 242 -16.39 1.54 7.63
CA GLU A 242 -17.54 0.79 8.15
C GLU A 242 -18.50 0.36 7.04
N HIS A 243 -18.68 1.18 5.99
CA HIS A 243 -19.52 0.82 4.85
C HIS A 243 -18.90 -0.34 4.05
N ILE A 244 -17.59 -0.28 3.77
CA ILE A 244 -16.88 -1.36 3.06
C ILE A 244 -16.83 -2.64 3.90
N ALA A 245 -16.64 -2.50 5.21
CA ALA A 245 -16.54 -3.64 6.11
C ALA A 245 -17.87 -4.38 6.24
N TYR A 246 -19.00 -3.66 6.15
CA TYR A 246 -20.33 -4.25 6.19
C TYR A 246 -20.78 -4.81 4.84
N ASP A 247 -20.59 -4.04 3.77
CA ASP A 247 -20.92 -4.44 2.41
C ASP A 247 -19.80 -4.03 1.44
N PRO A 248 -18.82 -4.93 1.19
CA PRO A 248 -17.69 -4.64 0.31
C PRO A 248 -18.07 -4.34 -1.14
N LEU A 249 -19.25 -4.79 -1.61
CA LEU A 249 -19.70 -4.62 -2.99
C LEU A 249 -20.45 -3.30 -3.20
N SER A 250 -20.88 -2.62 -2.15
CA SER A 250 -21.61 -1.35 -2.21
C SER A 250 -20.85 -0.18 -2.86
N ILE A 251 -19.55 -0.35 -3.14
CA ILE A 251 -18.68 0.68 -3.74
C ILE A 251 -18.33 0.35 -5.21
N ALA A 252 -18.76 -0.81 -5.72
CA ALA A 252 -18.52 -1.26 -7.09
C ALA A 252 -19.37 -0.49 -8.12
#